data_AF-A0A2B7YZF9-F1
#
_entry.id   AF-A0A2B7YZF9-F1
#
_cell.length_a   1.000
_cell.length_b   1.000
_cell.length_c   1.000
_cell.angle_alpha   90.00
_cell.angle_beta   90.00
_cell.angle_gamma   90.00
#
_symmetry.space_group_name_H-M   'P 1'
#
loop_
_entity.id
_entity.type
_entity.pdbx_description
1 polymer ?
#
loop_
_entity_poly.entity_id
_entity_poly.type
_entity_poly.pdbx_seq_one_letter_code
_entity_poly.pdbx_strand_id
1 'polypeptide(L)'
;MDFTTETHDRDAYHLLKRFTFPTENDGNKDAVAVTSSAGDSIISAYALILEITFFQLWMIVLISGVLVSYYLKDESSVHNNGLLRIIWRAQDPLDVGKLLIKWLWACFQQSANRAETRKQKAILALWILLGLGFAALLKAMPIIIPPQLSIGNGAPPVADKIYVPSQGTRDNIQSLLDVRNIEVLSALRAMGSFQVADSETLDQVYVSDEILISDPPDGNRVIRVDYGYKVTGLEFGLQNYRDLTLNVNGSCLTEYSWFVETDNQQLNSYRLWDSETLTNISRFDGMLPLATSHLGPREGPGSNQSYALLVSAIGRASYTLGNDPIYLTTEENDAATGLFTVIEARPVLRCWQSDIWSFEGQNNTLEKLRDIPGLEEFPNGLEIIFSRFLSVPKIYYLVQQLGFGALKASATAYDEIFDANSSTTRIELERLIAASFIATANIFQASTLVPEDERRGVPNLISNIKDSATGFVIKNSDVTTLSVRVLIIIPTITAAMYLLVYVLLWLTKRLTEPLEDEVLTNIPPPSTTAQLQPQPRTRAAA
;
A
#
# COMPACT_ATOMS: atom_id res chain seq x y z
N MET A 1 4.47 -5.21 -3.90
CA MET A 1 3.54 -5.65 -4.98
C MET A 1 2.30 -6.17 -4.27
N ASP A 2 1.15 -5.52 -4.41
CA ASP A 2 -0.10 -5.92 -3.73
C ASP A 2 -0.77 -7.07 -4.50
N PHE A 3 -0.75 -8.29 -3.97
CA PHE A 3 -1.33 -9.49 -4.60
C PHE A 3 -2.73 -9.86 -4.09
N THR A 4 -3.48 -8.93 -3.51
CA THR A 4 -4.88 -9.14 -3.10
C THR A 4 -5.89 -8.88 -4.23
N THR A 5 -5.51 -9.07 -5.49
CA THR A 5 -6.37 -8.80 -6.66
C THR A 5 -7.43 -9.90 -6.86
N GLU A 6 -8.18 -10.24 -5.81
CA GLU A 6 -9.54 -10.74 -6.01
C GLU A 6 -10.33 -9.58 -6.62
N THR A 7 -10.94 -9.81 -7.77
CA THR A 7 -11.85 -8.85 -8.41
C THR A 7 -13.03 -8.65 -7.47
N HIS A 8 -12.89 -7.73 -6.53
CA HIS A 8 -14.00 -7.27 -5.71
C HIS A 8 -15.10 -6.79 -6.68
N ASP A 9 -16.33 -7.21 -6.40
CA ASP A 9 -17.49 -6.63 -7.05
C ASP A 9 -17.36 -5.09 -7.00
N ARG A 10 -17.59 -4.40 -8.12
CA ARG A 10 -17.39 -2.95 -8.21
C ARG A 10 -18.24 -2.18 -7.19
N ASP A 11 -19.25 -2.84 -6.65
CA ASP A 11 -20.17 -2.34 -5.64
C ASP A 11 -19.67 -2.54 -4.19
N ALA A 12 -18.47 -3.10 -3.98
CA ALA A 12 -17.88 -3.30 -2.64
C ALA A 12 -17.37 -2.01 -1.99
N TYR A 13 -17.06 -0.99 -2.79
CA TYR A 13 -16.44 0.26 -2.32
C TYR A 13 -17.06 1.50 -2.98
N HIS A 14 -16.98 2.65 -2.29
CA HIS A 14 -17.46 3.91 -2.84
C HIS A 14 -16.44 4.54 -3.78
N LEU A 15 -16.80 4.64 -5.06
CA LEU A 15 -16.06 5.41 -6.06
C LEU A 15 -16.56 6.86 -6.11
N LEU A 16 -15.68 7.78 -6.52
CA LEU A 16 -15.96 9.22 -6.71
C LEU A 16 -16.48 9.95 -5.47
N LYS A 17 -16.35 9.34 -4.29
CA LYS A 17 -16.66 9.96 -2.99
C LYS A 17 -15.36 10.43 -2.34
N ARG A 18 -15.40 11.62 -1.74
CA ARG A 18 -14.29 12.18 -0.96
C ARG A 18 -14.15 11.44 0.37
N PHE A 19 -12.93 11.07 0.74
CA PHE A 19 -12.62 10.39 1.98
C PHE A 19 -11.18 10.68 2.43
N THR A 20 -10.83 10.23 3.62
CA THR A 20 -9.48 10.39 4.17
C THR A 20 -8.68 9.12 3.94
N PHE A 21 -7.62 9.20 3.14
CA PHE A 21 -6.72 8.08 2.88
C PHE A 21 -5.52 8.13 3.84
N PRO A 22 -5.28 7.08 4.64
CA PRO A 22 -4.14 7.03 5.54
C PRO A 22 -2.84 6.81 4.74
N THR A 23 -1.83 7.66 4.93
CA THR A 23 -0.49 7.49 4.35
C THR A 23 0.57 7.39 5.43
N GLU A 24 1.64 6.65 5.14
CA GLU A 24 2.74 6.39 6.07
C GLU A 24 3.46 7.68 6.48
N ASN A 25 3.93 8.46 5.50
CA ASN A 25 4.82 9.59 5.74
C ASN A 25 4.11 10.94 5.97
N ASP A 26 3.03 11.19 5.24
CA ASP A 26 2.41 12.52 5.14
C ASP A 26 1.09 12.65 5.93
N GLY A 27 0.77 11.63 6.74
CA GLY A 27 -0.48 11.60 7.51
C GLY A 27 -1.71 11.30 6.66
N ASN A 28 -2.85 11.74 7.18
CA ASN A 28 -4.15 11.55 6.56
C ASN A 28 -4.32 12.53 5.39
N LYS A 29 -4.47 12.00 4.17
CA LYS A 29 -4.66 12.81 2.96
C LYS A 29 -6.09 12.77 2.47
N ASP A 30 -6.58 13.92 2.07
CA ASP A 30 -7.89 14.03 1.44
C ASP A 30 -7.86 13.50 0.00
N ALA A 31 -8.78 12.58 -0.29
CA ALA A 31 -8.67 11.65 -1.39
C ALA A 31 -10.01 11.32 -2.05
N VAL A 32 -9.96 10.91 -3.32
CA VAL A 32 -11.08 10.34 -4.06
C VAL A 32 -10.62 9.07 -4.77
N ALA A 33 -11.41 8.01 -4.67
CA ALA A 33 -11.14 6.75 -5.33
C ALA A 33 -11.81 6.67 -6.69
N VAL A 34 -11.09 6.18 -7.69
CA VAL A 34 -11.59 5.89 -9.04
C VAL A 34 -11.13 4.51 -9.48
N THR A 35 -11.79 3.90 -10.46
CA THR A 35 -11.27 2.66 -11.07
C THR A 35 -9.90 2.91 -11.67
N SER A 36 -8.98 1.93 -11.63
CA SER A 36 -7.60 2.13 -12.11
C SER A 36 -7.52 2.63 -13.55
N SER A 37 -8.36 2.11 -14.45
CA SER A 37 -8.45 2.60 -15.85
C SER A 37 -8.82 4.10 -15.96
N ALA A 38 -9.71 4.59 -15.11
CA ALA A 38 -10.06 6.00 -15.03
C ALA A 38 -8.96 6.81 -14.36
N GLY A 39 -8.30 6.25 -13.34
CA GLY A 39 -7.12 6.82 -12.70
C GLY A 39 -6.00 7.11 -13.70
N ASP A 40 -5.63 6.12 -14.50
CA ASP A 40 -4.61 6.25 -15.55
C ASP A 40 -4.97 7.32 -16.59
N SER A 41 -6.25 7.38 -16.98
CA SER A 41 -6.77 8.40 -17.89
C SER A 41 -6.67 9.81 -17.30
N ILE A 42 -7.02 9.97 -16.02
CA ILE A 42 -6.93 11.24 -15.30
C ILE A 42 -5.47 11.66 -15.14
N ILE A 43 -4.59 10.75 -14.70
CA ILE A 43 -3.14 11.01 -14.55
C ILE A 43 -2.55 11.49 -15.89
N SER A 44 -2.91 10.83 -17.00
CA SER A 44 -2.47 11.21 -18.34
C SER A 44 -2.99 12.59 -18.76
N ALA A 45 -4.27 12.89 -18.47
CA ALA A 45 -4.83 14.22 -18.73
C ALA A 45 -4.14 15.32 -17.91
N TYR A 46 -3.80 15.04 -16.66
CA TYR A 46 -3.07 15.98 -15.79
C TYR A 46 -1.64 16.21 -16.25
N ALA A 47 -0.97 15.21 -16.83
CA ALA A 47 0.32 15.39 -17.48
C ALA A 47 0.25 16.44 -18.61
N LEU A 48 -0.78 16.37 -19.46
CA LEU A 48 -1.01 17.34 -20.53
C LEU A 48 -1.33 18.74 -19.98
N ILE A 49 -2.16 18.84 -18.94
CA ILE A 49 -2.48 20.12 -18.28
C ILE A 49 -1.20 20.75 -17.71
N LEU A 50 -0.31 19.96 -17.12
CA LEU A 50 0.98 20.44 -16.62
C LEU A 50 1.88 20.91 -17.76
N GLU A 51 1.98 20.17 -18.87
CA GLU A 51 2.76 20.61 -20.05
C GLU A 51 2.26 21.98 -20.56
N ILE A 52 0.95 22.15 -20.68
CA ILE A 52 0.33 23.44 -21.03
C ILE A 52 0.68 24.52 -19.99
N THR A 53 0.63 24.19 -18.70
CA THR A 53 0.92 25.15 -17.61
C THR A 53 2.36 25.66 -17.67
N PHE A 54 3.33 24.77 -17.87
CA PHE A 54 4.73 25.16 -18.03
C PHE A 54 4.96 25.93 -19.33
N PHE A 55 4.21 25.63 -20.39
CA PHE A 55 4.27 26.40 -21.63
C PHE A 55 3.76 27.83 -21.42
N GLN A 56 2.66 28.00 -20.68
CA GLN A 56 2.18 29.34 -20.30
C GLN A 56 3.21 30.07 -19.42
N LEU A 57 3.84 29.39 -18.47
CA LEU A 57 4.90 29.98 -17.65
C LEU A 57 6.06 30.50 -18.51
N TRP A 58 6.48 29.72 -19.52
CA TRP A 58 7.48 30.16 -20.49
C TRP A 58 7.02 31.40 -21.28
N MET A 59 5.76 31.44 -21.72
CA MET A 59 5.19 32.61 -22.39
C MET A 59 5.19 33.86 -21.50
N ILE A 60 4.89 33.72 -20.21
CA ILE A 60 4.97 34.82 -19.23
C ILE A 60 6.39 35.35 -19.15
N VAL A 61 7.39 34.47 -19.07
CA VAL A 61 8.82 34.85 -19.03
C VAL A 61 9.22 35.58 -20.32
N LEU A 62 8.76 35.12 -21.48
CA LEU A 62 9.03 35.79 -22.76
C LEU A 62 8.38 37.18 -22.82
N ILE A 63 7.08 37.28 -22.54
CA ILE A 63 6.35 38.55 -22.62
C ILE A 63 6.89 39.57 -21.60
N SER A 64 7.15 39.13 -20.37
CA SER A 64 7.73 39.99 -19.34
C SER A 64 9.13 40.46 -19.69
N GLY A 65 9.99 39.58 -20.24
CA GLY A 65 11.31 39.97 -20.75
C GLY A 65 11.23 41.01 -21.87
N VAL A 66 10.28 40.84 -22.81
CA VAL A 66 10.02 41.82 -23.88
C VAL A 66 9.56 43.16 -23.30
N LEU A 67 8.60 43.17 -22.37
CA LEU A 67 8.14 44.39 -21.69
C LEU A 67 9.27 45.10 -20.94
N VAL A 68 10.05 44.37 -20.13
CA VAL A 68 11.16 44.96 -19.35
C VAL A 68 12.21 45.56 -20.27
N SER A 69 12.60 44.84 -21.32
CA SER A 69 13.58 45.37 -22.29
C SER A 69 13.07 46.58 -23.07
N TYR A 70 11.75 46.67 -23.29
CA TYR A 70 11.10 47.82 -23.89
C TYR A 70 11.12 49.04 -22.95
N TYR A 71 10.85 48.85 -21.65
CA TYR A 71 10.87 49.94 -20.67
C TYR A 71 12.28 50.42 -20.30
N LEU A 72 13.28 49.54 -20.35
CA LEU A 72 14.69 49.88 -20.09
C LEU A 72 15.40 50.50 -21.31
N LYS A 73 14.66 50.92 -22.33
CA LYS A 73 15.20 51.45 -23.58
C LYS A 73 15.80 52.84 -23.34
N ASP A 74 17.12 52.88 -23.16
CA ASP A 74 17.93 54.10 -23.21
C ASP A 74 18.07 54.56 -24.69
N GLU A 75 17.99 55.87 -24.94
CA GLU A 75 17.80 56.49 -26.28
C GLU A 75 18.87 56.10 -27.33
N SER A 76 19.99 55.50 -26.94
CA SER A 76 21.12 55.18 -27.83
C SER A 76 21.11 53.75 -28.41
N SER A 77 20.23 52.84 -27.99
CA SER A 77 20.28 51.41 -28.38
C SER A 77 19.22 51.00 -29.43
N VAL A 78 19.37 51.46 -30.67
CA VAL A 78 18.51 51.05 -31.80
C VAL A 78 18.75 49.57 -32.20
N HIS A 79 19.88 48.97 -31.83
CA HIS A 79 20.26 47.59 -32.20
C HIS A 79 19.52 46.48 -31.41
N ASN A 80 18.93 46.78 -30.24
CA ASN A 80 18.21 45.76 -29.45
C ASN A 80 16.83 45.36 -30.02
N ASN A 81 16.28 46.14 -30.96
CA ASN A 81 14.99 45.87 -31.59
C ASN A 81 14.99 44.58 -32.44
N GLY A 82 16.14 44.17 -32.98
CA GLY A 82 16.27 42.95 -33.79
C GLY A 82 16.11 41.68 -32.96
N LEU A 83 16.73 41.63 -31.77
CA LEU A 83 16.64 40.49 -30.86
C LEU A 83 15.19 40.30 -30.36
N LEU A 84 14.52 41.41 -30.03
CA LEU A 84 13.14 41.40 -29.53
C LEU A 84 12.16 40.80 -30.54
N ARG A 85 12.27 41.20 -31.81
CA ARG A 85 11.42 40.66 -32.88
C ARG A 85 11.64 39.18 -33.13
N ILE A 86 12.87 38.70 -32.95
CA ILE A 86 13.21 37.28 -33.13
C ILE A 86 12.66 36.46 -31.97
N ILE A 87 12.82 36.92 -30.73
CA ILE A 87 12.29 36.26 -29.53
C ILE A 87 10.76 36.21 -29.59
N TRP A 88 10.10 37.30 -30.02
CA TRP A 88 8.64 37.33 -30.17
C TRP A 88 8.12 36.35 -31.23
N ARG A 89 8.89 36.12 -32.29
CA ARG A 89 8.49 35.23 -33.40
C ARG A 89 8.67 33.75 -33.06
N ALA A 90 9.54 33.42 -32.12
CA ALA A 90 9.78 32.06 -31.69
C ALA A 90 8.94 31.75 -30.44
N GLN A 91 7.81 31.06 -30.64
CA GLN A 91 6.92 30.66 -29.54
C GLN A 91 7.43 29.41 -28.80
N ASP A 92 8.19 28.54 -29.47
CA ASP A 92 8.79 27.34 -28.87
C ASP A 92 10.14 27.68 -28.20
N PRO A 93 10.37 27.29 -26.92
CA PRO A 93 11.65 27.50 -26.22
C PRO A 93 12.86 26.93 -26.97
N LEU A 94 12.72 25.81 -27.68
CA LEU A 94 13.82 25.21 -28.45
C LEU A 94 14.15 26.05 -29.68
N ASP A 95 13.13 26.65 -30.31
CA ASP A 95 13.34 27.52 -31.47
C ASP A 95 13.97 28.85 -31.05
N VAL A 96 13.57 29.40 -29.89
CA VAL A 96 14.23 30.55 -29.26
C VAL A 96 15.71 30.21 -29.03
N GLY A 97 16.02 29.04 -28.46
CA GLY A 97 17.39 28.58 -28.25
C GLY A 97 18.22 28.48 -29.54
N LYS A 98 17.69 27.82 -30.59
CA LYS A 98 18.37 27.69 -31.89
C LYS A 98 18.65 29.04 -32.54
N LEU A 99 17.67 29.94 -32.51
CA LEU A 99 17.79 31.28 -33.07
C LEU A 99 18.84 32.12 -32.32
N LEU A 100 18.84 32.04 -30.98
CA LEU A 100 19.83 32.72 -30.14
C LEU A 100 21.24 32.16 -30.33
N ILE A 101 21.41 30.83 -30.49
CA ILE A 101 22.73 30.21 -30.78
C ILE A 101 23.26 30.68 -32.13
N LYS A 102 22.42 30.69 -33.18
CA LYS A 102 22.81 31.18 -34.50
C LYS A 102 23.28 32.63 -34.44
N TRP A 103 22.59 33.46 -33.66
CA TRP A 103 22.95 34.87 -33.49
C TRP A 103 24.20 35.07 -32.64
N LEU A 104 24.37 34.26 -31.58
CA LEU A 104 25.59 34.25 -30.77
C LEU A 104 26.81 33.87 -31.61
N TRP A 105 26.66 32.93 -32.55
CA TRP A 105 27.71 32.54 -33.50
C TRP A 105 28.04 33.67 -34.48
N ALA A 106 27.03 34.33 -35.04
CA ALA A 106 27.23 35.51 -35.90
C ALA A 106 27.94 36.66 -35.15
N CYS A 107 27.54 36.95 -33.92
CA CYS A 107 28.20 37.92 -33.05
C CYS A 107 29.63 37.52 -32.65
N PHE A 108 29.92 36.22 -32.58
CA PHE A 108 31.27 35.72 -32.34
C PHE A 108 32.18 36.00 -33.54
N GLN A 109 31.63 35.93 -34.77
CA GLN A 109 32.35 36.12 -36.02
C GLN A 109 32.64 37.60 -36.35
N GLN A 110 31.86 38.55 -35.82
CA GLN A 110 31.85 39.95 -36.27
C GLN A 110 32.54 40.98 -35.35
N SER A 111 33.06 40.62 -34.17
CA SER A 111 33.41 41.62 -33.14
C SER A 111 34.89 42.01 -33.04
N ALA A 112 35.20 43.27 -33.38
CA ALA A 112 36.49 43.95 -33.15
C ALA A 112 36.52 44.84 -31.87
N ASN A 113 35.37 45.14 -31.24
CA ASN A 113 35.28 45.98 -30.03
C ASN A 113 34.97 45.14 -28.77
N ARG A 114 35.87 45.12 -27.78
CA ARG A 114 35.88 44.11 -26.69
C ARG A 114 34.92 44.35 -25.51
N ALA A 115 34.53 45.59 -25.20
CA ALA A 115 33.82 45.89 -23.93
C ALA A 115 32.29 45.71 -24.02
N GLU A 116 31.66 46.29 -25.04
CA GLU A 116 30.20 46.26 -25.23
C GLU A 116 29.70 44.87 -25.63
N THR A 117 30.51 44.16 -26.42
CA THR A 117 30.24 42.78 -26.85
C THR A 117 30.24 41.78 -25.69
N ARG A 118 30.94 42.04 -24.58
CA ARG A 118 30.92 41.14 -23.40
C ARG A 118 29.57 41.15 -22.69
N LYS A 119 28.95 42.32 -22.52
CA LYS A 119 27.63 42.45 -21.88
C LYS A 119 26.53 41.77 -22.72
N GLN A 120 26.54 41.99 -24.03
CA GLN A 120 25.58 41.34 -24.95
C GLN A 120 25.75 39.82 -24.99
N LYS A 121 27.00 39.31 -25.02
CA LYS A 121 27.28 37.87 -24.95
C LYS A 121 26.77 37.25 -23.65
N ALA A 122 26.92 37.94 -22.51
CA ALA A 122 26.42 37.46 -21.23
C ALA A 122 24.88 37.38 -21.18
N ILE A 123 24.18 38.40 -21.70
CA ILE A 123 22.71 38.41 -21.77
C ILE A 123 22.20 37.30 -22.70
N LEU A 124 22.81 37.12 -23.87
CA LEU A 124 22.46 36.03 -24.79
C LEU A 124 22.69 34.65 -24.18
N ALA A 125 23.83 34.45 -23.51
CA ALA A 125 24.13 33.20 -22.82
C ALA A 125 23.11 32.91 -21.71
N LEU A 126 22.70 33.94 -20.95
CA LEU A 126 21.65 33.81 -19.93
C LEU A 126 20.31 33.36 -20.55
N TRP A 127 19.87 33.98 -21.64
CA TRP A 127 18.63 33.58 -22.33
C TRP A 127 18.70 32.18 -22.93
N ILE A 128 19.85 31.75 -23.45
CA ILE A 128 20.06 30.37 -23.92
C ILE A 128 19.97 29.39 -22.75
N LEU A 129 20.63 29.67 -21.62
CA LEU A 129 20.54 28.84 -20.41
C LEU A 129 19.12 28.77 -19.86
N LEU A 130 18.41 29.90 -19.85
CA LEU A 130 17.01 29.99 -19.42
C LEU A 130 16.10 29.15 -20.33
N GLY A 131 16.24 29.30 -21.66
CA GLY A 131 15.46 28.55 -22.64
C GLY A 131 15.72 27.04 -22.57
N LEU A 132 16.99 26.62 -22.43
CA LEU A 132 17.35 25.21 -22.23
C LEU A 132 16.79 24.67 -20.90
N GLY A 133 16.91 25.44 -19.81
CA GLY A 133 16.36 25.09 -18.51
C GLY A 133 14.84 24.90 -18.58
N PHE A 134 14.13 25.82 -19.24
CA PHE A 134 12.68 25.71 -19.43
C PHE A 134 12.29 24.55 -20.35
N ALA A 135 13.02 24.30 -21.44
CA ALA A 135 12.78 23.16 -22.32
C ALA A 135 12.94 21.82 -21.57
N ALA A 136 13.95 21.71 -20.70
CA ALA A 136 14.13 20.56 -19.83
C ALA A 136 12.99 20.43 -18.82
N LEU A 137 12.60 21.52 -18.14
CA LEU A 137 11.49 21.54 -17.18
C LEU A 137 10.16 21.16 -17.83
N LEU A 138 9.87 21.68 -19.03
CA LEU A 138 8.68 21.38 -19.82
C LEU A 138 8.51 19.88 -20.09
N LYS A 139 9.62 19.16 -20.30
CA LYS A 139 9.59 17.73 -20.58
C LYS A 139 9.70 16.87 -19.32
N ALA A 140 10.41 17.31 -18.29
CA ALA A 140 10.60 16.55 -17.07
C ALA A 140 9.39 16.63 -16.13
N MET A 141 8.77 17.79 -15.96
CA MET A 141 7.73 17.99 -14.94
C MET A 141 6.45 17.18 -15.17
N PRO A 142 5.94 17.04 -16.41
CA PRO A 142 4.81 16.15 -16.70
C PRO A 142 5.09 14.66 -16.46
N ILE A 143 6.35 14.26 -16.26
CA ILE A 143 6.70 12.88 -15.93
C ILE A 143 6.78 12.70 -14.41
N ILE A 144 7.31 13.70 -13.71
CA ILE A 144 7.60 13.60 -12.26
C ILE A 144 6.36 13.85 -11.40
N ILE A 145 5.51 14.81 -11.79
CA ILE A 145 4.40 15.27 -10.92
C ILE A 145 3.17 14.35 -11.02
N PRO A 146 2.70 13.89 -12.20
CA PRO A 146 1.46 13.10 -12.27
C PRO A 146 1.46 11.80 -11.45
N PRO A 147 2.57 11.06 -11.28
CA PRO A 147 2.61 9.94 -10.36
C PRO A 147 2.25 10.33 -8.91
N GLN A 148 2.56 11.55 -8.48
CA GLN A 148 2.19 12.06 -7.15
C GLN A 148 0.69 12.35 -7.00
N LEU A 149 -0.06 12.36 -8.10
CA LEU A 149 -1.52 12.44 -8.07
C LEU A 149 -2.13 11.16 -7.47
N SER A 150 -1.53 10.00 -7.79
CA SER A 150 -1.89 8.73 -7.18
C SER A 150 -1.21 8.61 -5.82
N ILE A 151 -2.00 8.48 -4.76
CA ILE A 151 -1.50 8.33 -3.39
C ILE A 151 -1.53 6.88 -2.92
N GLY A 152 -2.19 5.99 -3.66
CA GLY A 152 -2.32 4.57 -3.32
C GLY A 152 -3.45 3.90 -4.07
N ASN A 153 -3.72 2.65 -3.69
CA ASN A 153 -4.72 1.79 -4.33
C ASN A 153 -5.76 1.32 -3.31
N GLY A 154 -6.67 2.20 -2.89
CA GLY A 154 -7.72 1.82 -1.96
C GLY A 154 -8.96 2.72 -1.97
N ALA A 155 -10.06 2.19 -1.46
CA ALA A 155 -11.31 2.91 -1.35
C ALA A 155 -12.05 2.59 -0.04
N PRO A 156 -12.87 3.52 0.46
CA PRO A 156 -13.72 3.26 1.60
C PRO A 156 -14.79 2.23 1.22
N PRO A 157 -15.13 1.29 2.13
CA PRO A 157 -16.13 0.27 1.89
C PRO A 157 -17.53 0.88 1.76
N VAL A 158 -18.41 0.20 1.02
CA VAL A 158 -19.86 0.46 1.10
C VAL A 158 -20.38 -0.17 2.40
N ALA A 159 -21.10 0.61 3.21
CA ALA A 159 -21.59 0.19 4.51
C ALA A 159 -22.41 -1.13 4.47
N ASP A 160 -23.20 -1.33 3.41
CA ASP A 160 -24.03 -2.52 3.21
C ASP A 160 -23.25 -3.81 2.89
N LYS A 161 -22.00 -3.66 2.45
CA LYS A 161 -21.13 -4.78 2.10
C LYS A 161 -20.33 -5.28 3.30
N ILE A 162 -20.26 -4.50 4.39
CA ILE A 162 -19.61 -4.91 5.63
C ILE A 162 -20.51 -5.92 6.35
N TYR A 163 -19.99 -7.13 6.53
CA TYR A 163 -20.69 -8.25 7.13
C TYR A 163 -19.87 -8.85 8.29
N VAL A 164 -20.45 -8.83 9.48
CA VAL A 164 -19.83 -9.32 10.72
C VAL A 164 -20.75 -10.40 11.30
N PRO A 165 -20.44 -11.70 11.11
CA PRO A 165 -21.33 -12.77 11.54
C PRO A 165 -21.43 -12.80 13.07
N SER A 166 -22.65 -12.91 13.59
CA SER A 166 -22.86 -13.21 15.02
C SER A 166 -22.20 -14.53 15.39
N GLN A 167 -21.71 -14.66 16.62
CA GLN A 167 -21.26 -15.96 17.10
C GLN A 167 -22.44 -16.94 17.07
N GLY A 168 -22.28 -18.08 16.40
CA GLY A 168 -23.29 -19.13 16.41
C GLY A 168 -23.55 -19.61 17.84
N THR A 169 -24.77 -20.03 18.14
CA THR A 169 -25.09 -20.59 19.46
C THR A 169 -24.79 -22.09 19.46
N ARG A 170 -24.26 -22.62 20.57
CA ARG A 170 -24.01 -24.07 20.72
C ARG A 170 -25.30 -24.89 20.58
N ASP A 171 -26.45 -24.30 20.89
CA ASP A 171 -27.76 -24.91 20.75
C ASP A 171 -28.21 -25.09 19.29
N ASN A 172 -27.56 -24.39 18.35
CA ASN A 172 -27.86 -24.47 16.93
C ASN A 172 -26.59 -24.76 16.12
N ILE A 173 -26.26 -26.05 15.99
CA ILE A 173 -25.11 -26.55 15.24
C ILE A 173 -25.09 -26.02 13.81
N GLN A 174 -26.24 -25.88 13.15
CA GLN A 174 -26.32 -25.35 11.79
C GLN A 174 -25.75 -23.92 11.73
N SER A 175 -26.15 -23.06 12.67
CA SER A 175 -25.63 -21.69 12.75
C SER A 175 -24.12 -21.64 12.98
N LEU A 176 -23.59 -22.57 13.79
CA LEU A 176 -22.15 -22.68 14.03
C LEU A 176 -21.40 -23.10 12.77
N LEU A 177 -21.94 -24.07 12.02
CA LEU A 177 -21.35 -24.53 10.76
C LEU A 177 -21.40 -23.44 9.68
N ASP A 178 -22.49 -22.67 9.60
CA ASP A 178 -22.62 -21.59 8.63
C ASP A 178 -21.64 -20.44 8.94
N VAL A 179 -21.50 -20.05 10.22
CA VAL A 179 -20.46 -19.09 10.64
C VAL A 179 -19.07 -19.64 10.30
N ARG A 180 -18.80 -20.92 10.60
CA ARG A 180 -17.53 -21.57 10.28
C ARG A 180 -17.21 -21.51 8.79
N ASN A 181 -18.17 -21.81 7.92
CA ASN A 181 -17.95 -21.81 6.47
C ASN A 181 -17.54 -20.42 5.95
N ILE A 182 -18.16 -19.35 6.45
CA ILE A 182 -17.81 -17.97 6.11
C ILE A 182 -16.38 -17.64 6.57
N GLU A 183 -16.05 -18.07 7.78
CA GLU A 183 -14.80 -17.75 8.46
C GLU A 183 -13.59 -18.54 7.94
N VAL A 184 -13.80 -19.78 7.51
CA VAL A 184 -12.77 -20.64 6.89
C VAL A 184 -12.16 -19.97 5.66
N LEU A 185 -12.96 -19.27 4.85
CA LEU A 185 -12.45 -18.56 3.67
C LEU A 185 -11.48 -17.45 4.05
N SER A 186 -11.79 -16.68 5.10
CA SER A 186 -10.87 -15.65 5.61
C SER A 186 -9.57 -16.26 6.13
N ALA A 187 -9.65 -17.39 6.85
CA ALA A 187 -8.48 -18.10 7.34
C ALA A 187 -7.61 -18.65 6.19
N LEU A 188 -8.23 -19.25 5.18
CA LEU A 188 -7.54 -19.78 3.99
C LEU A 188 -6.84 -18.67 3.20
N ARG A 189 -7.50 -17.51 3.01
CA ARG A 189 -6.88 -16.35 2.37
C ARG A 189 -5.65 -15.89 3.13
N ALA A 190 -5.73 -15.76 4.45
CA ALA A 190 -4.57 -15.34 5.25
C ALA A 190 -3.39 -16.33 5.15
N MET A 191 -3.67 -17.63 5.19
CA MET A 191 -2.65 -18.67 5.01
C MET A 191 -2.03 -18.67 3.62
N GLY A 192 -2.84 -18.44 2.57
CA GLY A 192 -2.37 -18.34 1.20
C GLY A 192 -1.52 -17.09 0.99
N SER A 193 -1.96 -15.94 1.50
CA SER A 193 -1.23 -14.67 1.42
C SER A 193 0.12 -14.73 2.11
N PHE A 194 0.25 -15.48 3.21
CA PHE A 194 1.54 -15.69 3.87
C PHE A 194 2.59 -16.31 2.93
N GLN A 195 2.21 -17.30 2.12
CA GLN A 195 3.15 -18.02 1.25
C GLN A 195 3.75 -17.14 0.14
N VAL A 196 3.09 -16.01 -0.16
CA VAL A 196 3.50 -15.05 -1.20
C VAL A 196 3.86 -13.68 -0.62
N ALA A 197 3.85 -13.53 0.71
CA ALA A 197 4.20 -12.29 1.37
C ALA A 197 5.66 -11.92 1.08
N ASP A 198 5.93 -10.62 0.92
CA ASP A 198 7.30 -10.14 0.78
C ASP A 198 8.03 -10.17 2.13
N SER A 199 9.36 -10.09 2.07
CA SER A 199 10.19 -10.09 3.28
C SER A 199 9.86 -8.92 4.19
N GLU A 200 9.49 -7.75 3.64
CA GLU A 200 9.14 -6.56 4.43
C GLU A 200 7.90 -6.79 5.31
N THR A 201 6.86 -7.46 4.78
CA THR A 201 5.68 -7.86 5.56
C THR A 201 6.05 -8.85 6.66
N LEU A 202 6.95 -9.80 6.37
CA LEU A 202 7.39 -10.80 7.33
C LEU A 202 8.34 -10.23 8.40
N ASP A 203 9.09 -9.17 8.10
CA ASP A 203 9.96 -8.48 9.06
C ASP A 203 9.18 -7.82 10.22
N GLN A 204 7.85 -7.64 10.06
CA GLN A 204 6.97 -7.18 11.14
C GLN A 204 6.58 -8.28 12.14
N VAL A 205 6.91 -9.53 11.81
CA VAL A 205 6.59 -10.70 12.62
C VAL A 205 7.87 -11.21 13.27
N TYR A 206 7.86 -11.25 14.59
CA TYR A 206 8.94 -11.81 15.39
C TYR A 206 8.57 -13.22 15.84
N VAL A 207 9.45 -14.17 15.54
CA VAL A 207 9.41 -15.55 16.03
C VAL A 207 10.81 -15.89 16.52
N SER A 208 10.94 -16.21 17.80
CA SER A 208 12.23 -16.55 18.37
C SER A 208 12.76 -17.87 17.81
N ASP A 209 14.08 -18.07 17.90
CA ASP A 209 14.62 -19.43 17.84
C ASP A 209 14.07 -20.28 19.00
N GLU A 210 14.17 -21.60 18.86
CA GLU A 210 13.74 -22.55 19.90
C GLU A 210 14.61 -22.40 21.15
N ILE A 211 13.97 -22.08 22.28
CA ILE A 211 14.61 -21.97 23.58
C ILE A 211 14.44 -23.30 24.30
N LEU A 212 15.54 -24.04 24.47
CA LEU A 212 15.55 -25.31 25.19
C LEU A 212 15.43 -25.06 26.70
N ILE A 213 14.34 -25.54 27.30
CA ILE A 213 14.08 -25.46 28.75
C ILE A 213 14.54 -26.74 29.45
N SER A 214 14.27 -27.90 28.84
CA SER A 214 14.66 -29.21 29.36
C SER A 214 14.90 -30.19 28.22
N ASP A 215 15.89 -31.06 28.36
CA ASP A 215 16.26 -32.10 27.39
C ASP A 215 16.49 -33.43 28.12
N PRO A 216 15.40 -34.09 28.55
CA PRO A 216 15.53 -35.38 29.20
C PRO A 216 15.92 -36.46 28.17
N PRO A 217 16.63 -37.51 28.61
CA PRO A 217 17.21 -38.53 27.71
C PRO A 217 16.17 -39.42 26.99
N ASP A 218 14.90 -39.29 27.34
CA ASP A 218 13.76 -39.96 26.71
C ASP A 218 13.30 -39.24 25.42
N GLY A 219 13.97 -38.15 25.03
CA GLY A 219 13.60 -37.35 23.86
C GLY A 219 12.43 -36.40 24.11
N ASN A 220 11.91 -36.31 25.34
CA ASN A 220 10.78 -35.44 25.68
C ASN A 220 11.26 -34.00 25.95
N ARG A 221 11.82 -33.38 24.92
CA ARG A 221 12.40 -32.04 25.01
C ARG A 221 11.32 -31.00 25.26
N VAL A 222 11.53 -30.17 26.28
CA VAL A 222 10.70 -29.00 26.60
C VAL A 222 11.33 -27.80 25.93
N ILE A 223 10.67 -27.27 24.91
CA ILE A 223 11.10 -26.11 24.14
C ILE A 223 10.08 -24.99 24.29
N ARG A 224 10.55 -23.75 24.20
CA ARG A 224 9.73 -22.55 24.18
C ARG A 224 10.02 -21.75 22.91
N VAL A 225 8.96 -21.25 22.28
CA VAL A 225 9.02 -20.32 21.16
C VAL A 225 8.24 -19.07 21.54
N ASP A 226 8.95 -17.96 21.63
CA ASP A 226 8.39 -16.64 21.93
C ASP A 226 8.06 -15.95 20.60
N TYR A 227 6.96 -15.20 20.55
CA TYR A 227 6.53 -14.53 19.32
C TYR A 227 5.87 -13.19 19.59
N GLY A 228 5.82 -12.36 18.55
CA GLY A 228 5.05 -11.13 18.56
C GLY A 228 4.93 -10.50 17.19
N TYR A 229 3.93 -9.65 17.04
CA TYR A 229 3.76 -8.81 15.85
C TYR A 229 3.02 -7.53 16.23
N LYS A 230 3.16 -6.52 15.39
CA LYS A 230 2.52 -5.22 15.58
C LYS A 230 1.66 -4.91 14.38
N VAL A 231 0.39 -4.57 14.61
CA VAL A 231 -0.53 -4.11 13.57
C VAL A 231 -0.91 -2.67 13.84
N THR A 232 -0.66 -1.78 12.89
CA THR A 232 -0.95 -0.35 12.95
C THR A 232 -2.31 -0.02 12.34
N GLY A 233 -2.84 1.16 12.66
CA GLY A 233 -4.07 1.67 12.08
C GLY A 233 -3.95 1.83 10.57
N LEU A 234 -2.73 2.09 10.06
CA LEU A 234 -2.43 2.10 8.64
C LEU A 234 -2.62 0.71 8.00
N GLU A 235 -2.15 -0.36 8.66
CA GLU A 235 -2.32 -1.75 8.18
C GLU A 235 -3.77 -2.21 8.26
N PHE A 236 -4.50 -1.81 9.31
CA PHE A 236 -5.96 -1.98 9.38
C PHE A 236 -6.71 -1.13 8.33
N GLY A 237 -6.06 -0.15 7.71
CA GLY A 237 -6.67 0.80 6.78
C GLY A 237 -7.55 1.86 7.44
N LEU A 238 -7.41 2.13 8.73
CA LEU A 238 -8.23 3.11 9.47
C LEU A 238 -7.97 4.53 8.97
N GLN A 239 -9.04 5.27 8.68
CA GLN A 239 -8.96 6.62 8.10
C GLN A 239 -8.54 7.68 9.12
N ASN A 240 -9.05 7.60 10.36
CA ASN A 240 -8.87 8.64 11.38
C ASN A 240 -7.97 8.23 12.55
N TYR A 241 -7.58 6.95 12.61
CA TYR A 241 -6.87 6.37 13.76
C TYR A 241 -5.59 5.65 13.31
N ARG A 242 -4.77 6.29 12.47
CA ARG A 242 -3.58 5.63 11.88
C ARG A 242 -2.57 5.19 12.95
N ASP A 243 -2.46 5.97 14.02
CA ASP A 243 -1.49 5.77 15.10
C ASP A 243 -1.99 4.77 16.15
N LEU A 244 -3.19 4.21 15.96
CA LEU A 244 -3.69 3.09 16.76
C LEU A 244 -2.83 1.87 16.44
N THR A 245 -2.28 1.21 17.45
CA THR A 245 -1.47 0.02 17.23
C THR A 245 -1.89 -1.09 18.16
N LEU A 246 -2.04 -2.28 17.62
CA LEU A 246 -2.17 -3.52 18.36
C LEU A 246 -0.79 -4.19 18.44
N ASN A 247 -0.25 -4.31 19.63
CA ASN A 247 0.96 -5.08 19.90
C ASN A 247 0.55 -6.44 20.46
N VAL A 248 0.86 -7.49 19.71
CA VAL A 248 0.61 -8.88 20.09
C VAL A 248 1.93 -9.49 20.53
N ASN A 249 1.97 -10.01 21.75
CA ASN A 249 3.10 -10.77 22.27
C ASN A 249 2.59 -12.10 22.84
N GLY A 250 3.34 -13.17 22.66
CA GLY A 250 2.98 -14.45 23.22
C GLY A 250 4.15 -15.42 23.28
N SER A 251 3.86 -16.59 23.81
CA SER A 251 4.82 -17.68 23.92
C SER A 251 4.08 -19.00 23.87
N CYS A 252 4.72 -20.00 23.27
CA CYS A 252 4.26 -21.38 23.25
C CYS A 252 5.34 -22.29 23.81
N LEU A 253 4.97 -23.20 24.71
CA LEU A 253 5.84 -24.17 25.36
C LEU A 253 5.31 -25.58 25.18
N THR A 254 6.18 -26.55 24.91
CA THR A 254 5.79 -27.96 24.89
C THR A 254 5.53 -28.48 26.30
N GLU A 255 4.32 -28.94 26.56
CA GLU A 255 3.82 -29.35 27.87
C GLU A 255 3.51 -30.85 27.88
N TYR A 256 4.33 -31.61 28.61
CA TYR A 256 4.16 -33.06 28.78
C TYR A 256 3.32 -33.40 30.02
N SER A 257 3.21 -32.50 31.01
CA SER A 257 2.50 -32.81 32.26
C SER A 257 0.99 -32.97 32.07
N TRP A 258 0.45 -32.50 30.95
CA TRP A 258 -0.95 -32.69 30.59
C TRP A 258 -1.27 -34.06 30.00
N PHE A 259 -0.28 -34.85 29.60
CA PHE A 259 -0.51 -36.20 29.12
C PHE A 259 -0.95 -37.12 30.26
N VAL A 260 -2.02 -37.89 30.04
CA VAL A 260 -2.58 -38.81 31.04
C VAL A 260 -2.25 -40.25 30.68
N GLU A 261 -2.70 -40.71 29.52
CA GLU A 261 -2.52 -42.09 29.06
C GLU A 261 -2.67 -42.21 27.55
N THR A 262 -2.19 -43.34 27.02
CA THR A 262 -2.50 -43.82 25.67
C THR A 262 -3.31 -45.11 25.78
N ASP A 263 -4.51 -45.14 25.21
CA ASP A 263 -5.31 -46.37 25.14
C ASP A 263 -4.80 -47.29 24.01
N ASN A 264 -5.19 -48.56 24.06
CA ASN A 264 -4.94 -49.62 23.08
C ASN A 264 -5.32 -49.25 21.64
N GLN A 265 -6.15 -48.21 21.44
CA GLN A 265 -6.53 -47.68 20.13
C GLN A 265 -5.62 -46.55 19.63
N GLN A 266 -4.44 -46.35 20.22
CA GLN A 266 -3.54 -45.21 19.92
C GLN A 266 -4.24 -43.86 20.14
N LEU A 267 -5.05 -43.79 21.19
CA LEU A 267 -5.76 -42.60 21.62
C LEU A 267 -4.98 -41.97 22.76
N ASN A 268 -4.38 -40.80 22.54
CA ASN A 268 -3.75 -40.04 23.62
C ASN A 268 -4.79 -39.15 24.31
N SER A 269 -4.86 -39.24 25.63
CA SER A 269 -5.71 -38.40 26.47
C SER A 269 -4.91 -37.34 27.21
N TYR A 270 -5.40 -36.10 27.17
CA TYR A 270 -4.78 -34.94 27.80
C TYR A 270 -5.72 -34.23 28.76
N ARG A 271 -5.18 -33.80 29.89
CA ARG A 271 -5.83 -32.97 30.90
C ARG A 271 -5.35 -31.52 30.77
N LEU A 272 -6.10 -30.71 30.04
CA LEU A 272 -5.75 -29.30 29.82
C LEU A 272 -6.13 -28.44 31.04
N TRP A 273 -5.19 -27.67 31.58
CA TRP A 273 -5.38 -26.80 32.76
C TRP A 273 -6.14 -27.45 33.93
N ASP A 274 -5.78 -28.68 34.27
CA ASP A 274 -6.41 -29.46 35.35
C ASP A 274 -7.93 -29.68 35.17
N SER A 275 -8.45 -29.56 33.94
CA SER A 275 -9.87 -29.82 33.65
C SER A 275 -10.24 -31.28 33.93
N GLU A 276 -11.45 -31.51 34.45
CA GLU A 276 -11.98 -32.87 34.62
C GLU A 276 -12.22 -33.58 33.28
N THR A 277 -12.44 -32.80 32.20
CA THR A 277 -12.68 -33.34 30.86
C THR A 277 -11.36 -33.65 30.15
N LEU A 278 -11.19 -34.91 29.76
CA LEU A 278 -10.07 -35.31 28.91
C LEU A 278 -10.30 -34.84 27.48
N THR A 279 -9.25 -34.28 26.88
CA THR A 279 -9.18 -33.99 25.45
C THR A 279 -8.38 -35.09 24.78
N ASN A 280 -8.94 -35.71 23.76
CA ASN A 280 -8.33 -36.85 23.11
C ASN A 280 -7.86 -36.48 21.71
N ILE A 281 -6.74 -37.06 21.29
CA ILE A 281 -6.28 -37.07 19.90
C ILE A 281 -5.97 -38.52 19.51
N SER A 282 -6.22 -38.84 18.25
CA SER A 282 -6.02 -40.18 17.70
C SER A 282 -5.47 -40.11 16.29
N ARG A 283 -4.70 -41.14 15.91
CA ARG A 283 -4.36 -41.40 14.51
C ARG A 283 -5.61 -41.38 13.60
N PHE A 284 -6.77 -41.78 14.12
CA PHE A 284 -8.03 -41.86 13.38
C PHE A 284 -8.79 -40.53 13.23
N ASP A 285 -8.27 -39.42 13.76
CA ASP A 285 -8.90 -38.09 13.60
C ASP A 285 -8.92 -37.62 12.12
N GLY A 286 -8.11 -38.25 11.27
CA GLY A 286 -8.06 -38.00 9.83
C GLY A 286 -6.86 -38.68 9.17
N MET A 287 -6.76 -38.58 7.84
CA MET A 287 -5.63 -39.15 7.09
C MET A 287 -4.34 -38.33 7.24
N LEU A 288 -4.46 -37.02 7.52
CA LEU A 288 -3.34 -36.09 7.62
C LEU A 288 -3.15 -35.60 9.07
N PRO A 289 -1.95 -35.15 9.48
CA PRO A 289 -1.73 -34.51 10.78
C PRO A 289 -2.72 -33.37 11.05
N LEU A 290 -3.51 -33.47 12.12
CA LEU A 290 -4.54 -32.47 12.43
C LEU A 290 -4.11 -31.61 13.62
N ALA A 291 -4.24 -30.28 13.50
CA ALA A 291 -4.17 -29.41 14.67
C ALA A 291 -5.57 -29.10 15.20
N THR A 292 -5.71 -29.11 16.52
CA THR A 292 -6.90 -28.61 17.24
C THR A 292 -6.49 -27.58 18.27
N SER A 293 -7.37 -26.64 18.57
CA SER A 293 -7.10 -25.55 19.50
C SER A 293 -8.15 -25.46 20.60
N HIS A 294 -7.71 -25.19 21.83
CA HIS A 294 -8.55 -25.08 23.01
C HIS A 294 -8.25 -23.78 23.75
N LEU A 295 -9.29 -23.04 24.15
CA LEU A 295 -9.12 -21.84 24.98
C LEU A 295 -8.89 -22.23 26.43
N GLY A 296 -7.94 -21.56 27.06
CA GLY A 296 -7.63 -21.68 28.48
C GLY A 296 -8.18 -20.53 29.32
N PRO A 297 -7.85 -20.51 30.62
CA PRO A 297 -8.16 -19.39 31.49
C PRO A 297 -7.39 -18.12 31.07
N ARG A 298 -7.90 -16.95 31.47
CA ARG A 298 -7.14 -15.69 31.42
C ARG A 298 -6.17 -15.66 32.61
N GLU A 299 -4.87 -15.57 32.36
CA GLU A 299 -3.82 -15.68 33.40
C GLU A 299 -3.03 -14.38 33.58
N GLY A 300 -3.10 -13.77 34.77
CA GLY A 300 -2.24 -12.64 35.18
C GLY A 300 -2.84 -11.23 34.97
N PRO A 301 -2.10 -10.17 35.36
CA PRO A 301 -2.51 -8.77 35.15
C PRO A 301 -2.29 -8.37 33.69
N GLY A 302 -3.39 -8.14 32.96
CA GLY A 302 -3.39 -7.89 31.51
C GLY A 302 -4.38 -8.84 30.83
N SER A 303 -4.76 -8.55 29.58
CA SER A 303 -5.65 -9.37 28.75
C SER A 303 -4.98 -10.67 28.26
N ASN A 304 -4.13 -11.29 29.08
CA ASN A 304 -3.40 -12.50 28.72
C ASN A 304 -4.38 -13.66 28.58
N GLN A 305 -4.53 -14.16 27.36
CA GLN A 305 -5.39 -15.28 27.03
C GLN A 305 -4.53 -16.52 26.80
N SER A 306 -4.67 -17.52 27.66
CA SER A 306 -4.04 -18.83 27.45
C SER A 306 -4.84 -19.65 26.44
N TYR A 307 -4.14 -20.47 25.67
CA TYR A 307 -4.73 -21.45 24.76
C TYR A 307 -3.77 -22.63 24.56
N ALA A 308 -4.29 -23.75 24.07
CA ALA A 308 -3.54 -24.97 23.83
C ALA A 308 -3.70 -25.39 22.39
N LEU A 309 -2.62 -25.88 21.77
CA LEU A 309 -2.64 -26.49 20.45
C LEU A 309 -2.23 -27.97 20.57
N LEU A 310 -3.10 -28.86 20.13
CA LEU A 310 -2.86 -30.29 20.11
C LEU A 310 -2.68 -30.74 18.66
N VAL A 311 -1.59 -31.45 18.39
CA VAL A 311 -1.26 -31.98 17.07
C VAL A 311 -1.47 -33.49 17.05
N SER A 312 -2.46 -33.94 16.28
CA SER A 312 -2.79 -35.34 16.06
C SER A 312 -1.88 -35.94 14.97
N ALA A 313 -0.64 -36.22 15.35
CA ALA A 313 0.36 -36.88 14.52
C ALA A 313 0.77 -38.27 15.04
N ILE A 314 0.26 -38.70 16.19
CA ILE A 314 0.55 -39.99 16.82
C ILE A 314 0.37 -41.16 15.84
N GLY A 315 1.34 -42.08 15.83
CA GLY A 315 1.25 -43.33 15.07
C GLY A 315 1.26 -43.16 13.56
N ARG A 316 1.44 -41.93 13.04
CA ARG A 316 1.56 -41.66 11.60
C ARG A 316 2.96 -42.01 11.12
N ALA A 317 3.03 -42.39 9.84
CA ALA A 317 4.28 -42.70 9.19
C ALA A 317 4.99 -41.43 8.73
N SER A 318 6.32 -41.46 8.77
CA SER A 318 7.20 -40.45 8.20
C SER A 318 8.28 -41.13 7.37
N TYR A 319 8.61 -40.55 6.22
CA TYR A 319 9.72 -41.06 5.40
C TYR A 319 11.08 -40.48 5.83
N THR A 320 11.09 -39.55 6.79
CA THR A 320 12.29 -38.97 7.42
C THR A 320 12.26 -39.14 8.93
N LEU A 321 13.44 -39.18 9.56
CA LEU A 321 13.58 -39.20 11.01
C LEU A 321 13.22 -37.82 11.58
N GLY A 322 12.23 -37.76 12.47
CA GLY A 322 11.81 -36.53 13.15
C GLY A 322 12.38 -36.44 14.56
N ASN A 323 13.03 -35.32 14.88
CA ASN A 323 13.58 -35.05 16.21
C ASN A 323 12.78 -34.00 17.00
N ASP A 324 11.83 -33.31 16.36
CA ASP A 324 11.02 -32.26 17.00
C ASP A 324 10.07 -32.85 18.05
N PRO A 325 9.84 -32.19 19.21
CA PRO A 325 9.01 -32.73 20.28
C PRO A 325 7.62 -33.21 19.83
N ILE A 326 6.93 -32.48 18.95
CA ILE A 326 5.56 -32.81 18.51
C ILE A 326 5.53 -33.85 17.38
N TYR A 327 6.66 -34.05 16.67
CA TYR A 327 6.80 -34.98 15.55
C TYR A 327 7.90 -36.02 15.77
N LEU A 328 8.28 -36.28 17.03
CA LEU A 328 9.36 -37.20 17.37
C LEU A 328 9.01 -38.60 16.86
N THR A 329 9.90 -39.19 16.06
CA THR A 329 9.72 -40.53 15.50
C THR A 329 10.58 -41.57 16.19
N THR A 330 10.23 -42.85 16.02
CA THR A 330 11.10 -43.97 16.38
C THR A 330 12.44 -43.87 15.63
N GLU A 331 13.54 -44.30 16.26
CA GLU A 331 14.87 -44.32 15.61
C GLU A 331 14.98 -45.45 14.57
N GLU A 332 14.30 -46.57 14.83
CA GLU A 332 14.23 -47.70 13.90
C GLU A 332 13.07 -47.48 12.93
N ASN A 333 13.35 -47.67 11.65
CA ASN A 333 12.31 -47.71 10.63
C ASN A 333 11.66 -49.10 10.62
N ASP A 334 10.39 -49.15 10.24
CA ASP A 334 9.71 -50.42 10.03
C ASP A 334 10.42 -51.17 8.90
N ALA A 335 11.00 -52.34 9.21
CA ALA A 335 11.77 -53.14 8.26
C ALA A 335 10.97 -53.52 7.00
N ALA A 336 9.63 -53.55 7.07
CA ALA A 336 8.78 -53.86 5.93
C ALA A 336 8.56 -52.65 5.00
N THR A 337 8.42 -51.45 5.55
CA THR A 337 8.03 -50.24 4.80
C THR A 337 9.17 -49.24 4.61
N GLY A 338 10.21 -49.31 5.44
CA GLY A 338 11.30 -48.35 5.51
C GLY A 338 10.90 -47.01 6.15
N LEU A 339 9.70 -46.90 6.72
CA LEU A 339 9.13 -45.67 7.28
C LEU A 339 9.36 -45.59 8.79
N PHE A 340 9.52 -44.37 9.29
CA PHE A 340 9.53 -44.05 10.72
C PHE A 340 8.11 -43.84 11.22
N THR A 341 7.85 -44.06 12.51
CA THR A 341 6.52 -43.82 13.10
C THR A 341 6.61 -42.78 14.19
N VAL A 342 5.70 -41.81 14.22
CA VAL A 342 5.61 -40.82 15.31
C VAL A 342 5.25 -41.52 16.62
N ILE A 343 6.08 -41.31 17.64
CA ILE A 343 5.95 -41.94 18.95
C ILE A 343 4.70 -41.39 19.66
N GLU A 344 4.11 -42.19 20.53
CA GLU A 344 2.98 -41.79 21.37
C GLU A 344 3.38 -40.73 22.42
N ALA A 345 2.40 -40.25 23.20
CA ALA A 345 2.60 -39.27 24.27
C ALA A 345 3.36 -37.98 23.87
N ARG A 346 3.12 -37.47 22.65
CA ARG A 346 3.71 -36.19 22.20
C ARG A 346 3.14 -35.01 23.00
N PRO A 347 3.90 -33.93 23.22
CA PRO A 347 3.46 -32.84 24.08
C PRO A 347 2.37 -32.00 23.39
N VAL A 348 1.57 -31.33 24.23
CA VAL A 348 0.67 -30.26 23.79
C VAL A 348 1.45 -28.96 23.78
N LEU A 349 1.14 -28.03 22.88
CA LEU A 349 1.66 -26.67 22.99
C LEU A 349 0.78 -25.87 23.94
N ARG A 350 1.31 -25.55 25.13
CA ARG A 350 0.71 -24.60 26.07
C ARG A 350 1.16 -23.20 25.69
N CYS A 351 0.21 -22.37 25.25
CA CYS A 351 0.49 -21.04 24.77
C CYS A 351 -0.25 -19.97 25.58
N TRP A 352 0.27 -18.75 25.54
CA TRP A 352 -0.43 -17.54 25.96
C TRP A 352 -0.18 -16.42 24.96
N GLN A 353 -1.12 -15.47 24.89
CA GLN A 353 -1.02 -14.27 24.09
C GLN A 353 -1.55 -13.07 24.88
N SER A 354 -0.87 -11.94 24.75
CA SER A 354 -1.26 -10.63 25.28
C SER A 354 -1.46 -9.67 24.13
N ASP A 355 -2.66 -9.07 24.11
CA ASP A 355 -3.08 -8.12 23.09
C ASP A 355 -3.19 -6.74 23.71
N ILE A 356 -2.18 -5.90 23.46
CA ILE A 356 -2.08 -4.55 24.01
C ILE A 356 -2.37 -3.54 22.91
N TRP A 357 -3.45 -2.78 23.09
CA TRP A 357 -3.79 -1.67 22.23
C TRP A 357 -3.10 -0.41 22.73
N SER A 358 -2.52 0.36 21.83
CA SER A 358 -1.91 1.63 22.17
C SER A 358 -2.24 2.73 21.18
N PHE A 359 -2.45 3.93 21.68
CA PHE A 359 -2.69 5.14 20.90
C PHE A 359 -1.99 6.31 21.60
N GLU A 360 -1.18 7.07 20.84
CA GLU A 360 -0.42 8.22 21.36
C GLU A 360 0.40 7.94 22.65
N GLY A 361 0.93 6.73 22.77
CA GLY A 361 1.78 6.30 23.91
C GLY A 361 1.02 5.83 25.16
N GLN A 362 -0.31 5.81 25.12
CA GLN A 362 -1.16 5.23 26.16
C GLN A 362 -1.60 3.83 25.76
N ASN A 363 -1.62 2.90 26.71
CA ASN A 363 -1.85 1.48 26.45
C ASN A 363 -3.06 0.96 27.24
N ASN A 364 -3.90 0.13 26.60
CA ASN A 364 -5.01 -0.54 27.26
C ASN A 364 -5.39 -1.85 26.56
N THR A 365 -6.37 -2.55 27.12
CA THR A 365 -6.97 -3.75 26.54
C THR A 365 -8.12 -3.40 25.60
N LEU A 366 -8.54 -4.35 24.76
CA LEU A 366 -9.66 -4.14 23.83
C LEU A 366 -10.97 -3.74 24.53
N GLU A 367 -11.25 -4.33 25.70
CA GLU A 367 -12.46 -4.04 26.50
C GLU A 367 -12.51 -2.60 27.01
N LYS A 368 -11.36 -1.92 27.05
CA LYS A 368 -11.18 -0.54 27.53
C LYS A 368 -10.55 0.34 26.46
N LEU A 369 -10.78 0.01 25.19
CA LEU A 369 -10.19 0.74 24.06
C LEU A 369 -10.58 2.24 24.10
N ARG A 370 -11.82 2.55 24.46
CA ARG A 370 -12.33 3.93 24.59
C ARG A 370 -11.81 4.69 25.80
N ASP A 371 -11.24 3.99 26.78
CA ASP A 371 -10.64 4.64 27.95
C ASP A 371 -9.27 5.25 27.61
N ILE A 372 -8.72 4.95 26.42
CA ILE A 372 -7.49 5.55 25.93
C ILE A 372 -7.80 6.98 25.45
N PRO A 373 -7.09 8.02 25.95
CA PRO A 373 -7.28 9.39 25.50
C PRO A 373 -7.18 9.54 23.97
N GLY A 374 -8.13 10.23 23.36
CA GLY A 374 -8.23 10.38 21.90
C GLY A 374 -9.05 9.29 21.19
N LEU A 375 -9.47 8.23 21.90
CA LEU A 375 -10.35 7.18 21.39
C LEU A 375 -11.75 7.22 22.03
N GLU A 376 -12.13 8.31 22.70
CA GLU A 376 -13.44 8.42 23.37
C GLU A 376 -14.59 8.33 22.35
N GLU A 377 -14.37 8.86 21.14
CA GLU A 377 -15.30 8.83 20.01
C GLU A 377 -15.04 7.67 19.04
N PHE A 378 -14.31 6.63 19.46
CA PHE A 378 -14.02 5.49 18.59
C PHE A 378 -15.34 4.85 18.07
N PRO A 379 -15.52 4.70 16.73
CA PRO A 379 -16.80 4.29 16.17
C PRO A 379 -17.25 2.90 16.65
N ASN A 380 -18.48 2.80 17.18
CA ASN A 380 -19.06 1.56 17.71
C ASN A 380 -18.98 0.40 16.71
N GLY A 381 -19.21 0.66 15.41
CA GLY A 381 -19.14 -0.36 14.37
C GLY A 381 -17.74 -0.98 14.23
N LEU A 382 -16.67 -0.17 14.31
CA LEU A 382 -15.30 -0.66 14.26
C LEU A 382 -14.94 -1.45 15.53
N GLU A 383 -15.40 -1.00 16.69
CA GLU A 383 -15.21 -1.71 17.96
C GLU A 383 -15.90 -3.08 17.96
N ILE A 384 -17.11 -3.18 17.42
CA ILE A 384 -17.79 -4.48 17.28
C ILE A 384 -16.97 -5.42 16.38
N ILE A 385 -16.39 -4.92 15.27
CA ILE A 385 -15.52 -5.73 14.41
C ILE A 385 -14.29 -6.21 15.18
N PHE A 386 -13.60 -5.32 15.90
CA PHE A 386 -12.46 -5.71 16.73
C PHE A 386 -12.84 -6.73 17.80
N SER A 387 -13.90 -6.47 18.57
CA SER A 387 -14.38 -7.40 19.60
C SER A 387 -14.78 -8.74 19.01
N ARG A 388 -15.35 -8.79 17.81
CA ARG A 388 -15.78 -10.07 17.20
C ARG A 388 -14.61 -10.93 16.75
N PHE A 389 -13.58 -10.32 16.18
CA PHE A 389 -12.49 -11.06 15.51
C PHE A 389 -11.18 -11.10 16.30
N LEU A 390 -11.01 -10.22 17.29
CA LEU A 390 -9.79 -10.05 18.08
C LEU A 390 -10.03 -10.19 19.60
N SER A 391 -11.20 -10.68 20.04
CA SER A 391 -11.42 -11.03 21.46
C SER A 391 -10.66 -12.28 21.90
N VAL A 392 -10.19 -13.08 20.95
CA VAL A 392 -9.43 -14.31 21.16
C VAL A 392 -8.18 -14.30 20.29
N PRO A 393 -7.10 -14.99 20.69
CA PRO A 393 -5.88 -15.08 19.93
C PRO A 393 -6.12 -15.50 18.48
N LYS A 394 -5.59 -14.74 17.53
CA LYS A 394 -5.86 -15.00 16.10
C LYS A 394 -5.30 -16.36 15.65
N ILE A 395 -4.19 -16.80 16.24
CA ILE A 395 -3.63 -18.14 16.03
C ILE A 395 -4.56 -19.26 16.50
N TYR A 396 -5.19 -19.12 17.66
CA TYR A 396 -6.21 -20.06 18.15
C TYR A 396 -7.34 -20.21 17.12
N TYR A 397 -7.80 -19.07 16.61
CA TYR A 397 -8.87 -19.00 15.63
C TYR A 397 -8.46 -19.65 14.30
N LEU A 398 -7.28 -19.34 13.77
CA LEU A 398 -6.81 -19.93 12.50
C LEU A 398 -6.72 -21.45 12.59
N VAL A 399 -6.16 -22.00 13.67
CA VAL A 399 -6.09 -23.45 13.87
C VAL A 399 -7.49 -24.09 13.88
N GLN A 400 -8.44 -23.47 14.59
CA GLN A 400 -9.81 -23.96 14.67
C GLN A 400 -10.51 -23.99 13.30
N GLN A 401 -10.29 -22.96 12.47
CA GLN A 401 -10.91 -22.86 11.15
C GLN A 401 -10.25 -23.81 10.15
N LEU A 402 -8.92 -23.86 10.12
CA LEU A 402 -8.17 -24.56 9.07
C LEU A 402 -8.04 -26.07 9.30
N GLY A 403 -8.04 -26.54 10.55
CA GLY A 403 -7.81 -27.95 10.87
C GLY A 403 -6.52 -28.46 10.23
N PHE A 404 -6.62 -29.39 9.28
CA PHE A 404 -5.47 -29.94 8.55
C PHE A 404 -4.65 -28.85 7.84
N GLY A 405 -5.31 -27.82 7.29
CA GLY A 405 -4.63 -26.73 6.58
C GLY A 405 -3.77 -25.83 7.47
N ALA A 406 -3.89 -25.97 8.80
CA ALA A 406 -3.10 -25.20 9.76
C ALA A 406 -1.63 -25.64 9.77
N LEU A 407 -1.35 -26.92 9.51
CA LEU A 407 -0.02 -27.50 9.63
C LEU A 407 0.68 -27.63 8.27
N LYS A 408 1.99 -27.34 8.25
CA LYS A 408 2.91 -27.67 7.17
C LYS A 408 3.02 -29.17 6.99
N ALA A 409 3.11 -29.92 8.09
CA ALA A 409 3.15 -31.39 8.05
C ALA A 409 1.98 -31.98 7.25
N SER A 410 0.79 -31.39 7.35
CA SER A 410 -0.38 -31.77 6.55
C SER A 410 -0.29 -31.35 5.09
N ALA A 411 0.26 -30.17 4.81
CA ALA A 411 0.35 -29.64 3.45
C ALA A 411 1.35 -30.40 2.57
N THR A 412 2.37 -31.04 3.16
CA THR A 412 3.38 -31.83 2.46
C THR A 412 3.18 -33.34 2.59
N ALA A 413 2.15 -33.77 3.31
CA ALA A 413 1.81 -35.18 3.48
C ALA A 413 1.22 -35.80 2.21
N TYR A 414 1.55 -37.07 1.98
CA TYR A 414 0.91 -37.93 1.02
C TYR A 414 0.23 -39.06 1.77
N ASP A 415 -1.10 -39.07 1.77
CA ASP A 415 -1.90 -40.00 2.57
C ASP A 415 -1.55 -39.89 4.08
N GLU A 416 -1.25 -40.99 4.77
CA GLU A 416 -0.83 -40.98 6.18
C GLU A 416 0.67 -40.73 6.39
N ILE A 417 1.43 -40.47 5.31
CA ILE A 417 2.88 -40.36 5.32
C ILE A 417 3.29 -38.89 5.15
N PHE A 418 4.11 -38.37 6.05
CA PHE A 418 4.61 -36.98 5.97
C PHE A 418 6.13 -36.89 6.19
N ASP A 419 6.66 -35.67 6.16
CA ASP A 419 8.07 -35.39 6.42
C ASP A 419 8.24 -34.80 7.83
N ALA A 420 8.55 -35.66 8.81
CA ALA A 420 8.73 -35.24 10.20
C ALA A 420 10.00 -34.40 10.40
N ASN A 421 11.05 -34.58 9.61
CA ASN A 421 12.28 -33.79 9.71
C ASN A 421 12.07 -32.33 9.24
N SER A 422 11.29 -32.14 8.17
CA SER A 422 11.03 -30.81 7.62
C SER A 422 9.94 -30.02 8.36
N SER A 423 9.25 -30.67 9.29
CA SER A 423 8.15 -30.12 10.07
C SER A 423 8.60 -29.98 11.53
N THR A 424 8.87 -28.76 11.97
CA THR A 424 9.27 -28.48 13.37
C THR A 424 8.25 -27.58 14.04
N THR A 425 8.19 -27.62 15.38
CA THR A 425 7.31 -26.77 16.19
C THR A 425 7.51 -25.29 15.81
N ARG A 426 8.76 -24.85 15.63
CA ARG A 426 9.06 -23.48 15.19
C ARG A 426 8.47 -23.18 13.81
N ILE A 427 8.69 -24.02 12.81
CA ILE A 427 8.21 -23.78 11.44
C ILE A 427 6.69 -23.71 11.40
N GLU A 428 6.02 -24.58 12.16
CA GLU A 428 4.56 -24.57 12.27
C GLU A 428 4.05 -23.28 12.91
N LEU A 429 4.67 -22.86 14.02
CA LEU A 429 4.32 -21.62 14.70
C LEU A 429 4.62 -20.40 13.83
N GLU A 430 5.79 -20.33 13.18
CA GLU A 430 6.16 -19.21 12.31
C GLU A 430 5.11 -18.97 11.22
N ARG A 431 4.70 -20.04 10.54
CA ARG A 431 3.64 -19.99 9.54
C ARG A 431 2.30 -19.52 10.13
N LEU A 432 1.90 -20.06 11.28
CA LEU A 432 0.64 -19.70 11.93
C LEU A 432 0.64 -18.26 12.47
N ILE A 433 1.77 -17.78 12.99
CA ILE A 433 1.91 -16.42 13.53
C ILE A 433 1.93 -15.40 12.39
N ALA A 434 2.65 -15.67 11.30
CA ALA A 434 2.65 -14.80 10.14
C ALA A 434 1.26 -14.74 9.48
N ALA A 435 0.58 -15.88 9.35
CA ALA A 435 -0.82 -15.89 8.90
C ALA A 435 -1.74 -15.17 9.89
N SER A 436 -1.48 -15.25 11.20
CA SER A 436 -2.23 -14.50 12.23
C SER A 436 -2.06 -13.00 12.07
N PHE A 437 -0.85 -12.52 11.81
CA PHE A 437 -0.59 -11.11 11.51
C PHE A 437 -1.39 -10.64 10.29
N ILE A 438 -1.33 -11.37 9.16
CA ILE A 438 -2.09 -11.05 7.94
C ILE A 438 -3.60 -11.09 8.20
N ALA A 439 -4.08 -12.12 8.92
CA ALA A 439 -5.49 -12.25 9.23
C ALA A 439 -5.99 -11.14 10.18
N THR A 440 -5.13 -10.63 11.05
CA THR A 440 -5.41 -9.49 11.94
C THR A 440 -5.44 -8.19 11.13
N ALA A 441 -4.42 -7.90 10.32
CA ALA A 441 -4.38 -6.70 9.48
C ALA A 441 -5.58 -6.61 8.52
N ASN A 442 -6.02 -7.75 7.99
CA ASN A 442 -7.08 -7.82 6.98
C ASN A 442 -8.49 -8.08 7.54
N ILE A 443 -8.76 -7.98 8.84
CA ILE A 443 -10.11 -8.25 9.39
C ILE A 443 -11.20 -7.38 8.74
N PHE A 444 -10.88 -6.12 8.45
CA PHE A 444 -11.83 -5.18 7.86
C PHE A 444 -12.10 -5.53 6.40
N GLN A 445 -11.05 -5.82 5.63
CA GLN A 445 -11.18 -6.30 4.26
C GLN A 445 -11.98 -7.62 4.21
N ALA A 446 -11.65 -8.59 5.08
CA ALA A 446 -12.33 -9.88 5.16
C ALA A 446 -13.84 -9.72 5.45
N SER A 447 -14.23 -8.75 6.27
CA SER A 447 -15.64 -8.47 6.56
C SER A 447 -16.43 -8.00 5.33
N THR A 448 -15.76 -7.50 4.28
CA THR A 448 -16.41 -7.03 3.04
C THR A 448 -16.42 -8.05 1.92
N LEU A 449 -15.73 -9.19 2.13
CA LEU A 449 -15.55 -10.24 1.13
C LEU A 449 -16.58 -11.37 1.25
N VAL A 450 -17.56 -11.26 2.16
CA VAL A 450 -18.57 -12.31 2.37
C VAL A 450 -19.73 -12.13 1.38
N PRO A 451 -19.88 -13.04 0.38
CA PRO A 451 -20.96 -12.98 -0.60
C PRO A 451 -22.34 -13.10 0.07
N GLU A 452 -23.37 -12.51 -0.52
CA GLU A 452 -24.71 -12.50 0.09
C GLU A 452 -25.34 -13.89 0.18
N ASP A 453 -25.07 -14.75 -0.79
CA ASP A 453 -25.52 -16.15 -0.87
C ASP A 453 -24.85 -17.04 0.18
N GLU A 454 -23.61 -16.72 0.58
CA GLU A 454 -22.88 -17.46 1.61
C GLU A 454 -23.30 -17.10 3.05
N ARG A 455 -24.03 -16.00 3.25
CA ARG A 455 -24.47 -15.55 4.58
C ARG A 455 -25.43 -16.52 5.26
N ARG A 456 -26.17 -17.34 4.49
CA ARG A 456 -27.06 -18.43 4.97
C ARG A 456 -27.96 -18.07 6.17
N GLY A 457 -28.43 -16.82 6.23
CA GLY A 457 -29.30 -16.35 7.32
C GLY A 457 -28.59 -16.08 8.66
N VAL A 458 -27.25 -16.16 8.72
CA VAL A 458 -26.47 -15.76 9.90
C VAL A 458 -26.63 -14.24 10.11
N PRO A 459 -27.04 -13.79 11.31
CA PRO A 459 -27.23 -12.37 11.61
C PRO A 459 -25.94 -11.55 11.46
N ASN A 460 -26.06 -10.33 10.94
CA ASN A 460 -24.97 -9.35 10.90
C ASN A 460 -25.00 -8.48 12.17
N LEU A 461 -23.94 -8.54 12.98
CA LEU A 461 -23.82 -7.81 14.25
C LEU A 461 -23.85 -6.28 14.09
N ILE A 462 -23.45 -5.77 12.94
CA ILE A 462 -23.40 -4.32 12.66
C ILE A 462 -24.60 -3.84 11.83
N SER A 463 -25.62 -4.67 11.63
CA SER A 463 -26.79 -4.35 10.78
C SER A 463 -27.47 -3.01 11.12
N ASN A 464 -27.52 -2.64 12.40
CA ASN A 464 -28.15 -1.40 12.88
C ASN A 464 -27.20 -0.19 12.96
N ILE A 465 -25.90 -0.39 12.74
CA ILE A 465 -24.86 0.64 12.92
C ILE A 465 -23.82 0.64 11.78
N LYS A 466 -24.22 0.23 10.57
CA LYS A 466 -23.33 0.04 9.42
C LYS A 466 -22.49 1.28 9.10
N ASP A 467 -23.07 2.47 9.19
CA ASP A 467 -22.38 3.72 8.89
C ASP A 467 -21.16 3.93 9.81
N SER A 468 -21.27 3.52 11.07
CA SER A 468 -20.18 3.59 12.06
C SER A 468 -19.04 2.61 11.74
N ALA A 469 -19.22 1.64 10.86
CA ALA A 469 -18.19 0.67 10.49
C ALA A 469 -17.39 1.10 9.23
N THR A 470 -17.72 2.22 8.58
CA THR A 470 -17.10 2.62 7.30
C THR A 470 -15.75 3.35 7.42
N GLY A 471 -15.25 3.55 8.65
CA GLY A 471 -14.05 4.35 8.94
C GLY A 471 -12.70 3.73 8.53
N PHE A 472 -12.68 2.85 7.52
CA PHE A 472 -11.47 2.20 7.00
C PHE A 472 -11.40 2.26 5.46
N VAL A 473 -10.29 1.81 4.90
CA VAL A 473 -9.99 1.76 3.47
C VAL A 473 -9.60 0.33 3.12
N ILE A 474 -10.21 -0.22 2.06
CA ILE A 474 -9.84 -1.52 1.51
C ILE A 474 -8.78 -1.28 0.43
N LYS A 475 -7.64 -1.97 0.54
CA LYS A 475 -6.61 -1.98 -0.50
C LYS A 475 -7.02 -2.91 -1.64
N ASN A 476 -7.00 -2.41 -2.87
CA ASN A 476 -7.33 -3.16 -4.07
C ASN A 476 -6.65 -2.53 -5.30
N SER A 477 -5.96 -3.34 -6.12
CA SER A 477 -5.30 -2.91 -7.37
C SER A 477 -6.24 -2.33 -8.42
N ASP A 478 -7.53 -2.68 -8.38
CA ASP A 478 -8.52 -2.26 -9.37
C ASP A 478 -9.03 -0.82 -9.12
N VAL A 479 -8.56 -0.21 -8.03
CA VAL A 479 -8.88 1.15 -7.63
C VAL A 479 -7.59 1.95 -7.53
N THR A 480 -7.61 3.17 -8.07
CA THR A 480 -6.58 4.18 -7.85
C THR A 480 -7.16 5.30 -6.98
N THR A 481 -6.45 5.63 -5.91
CA THR A 481 -6.77 6.74 -5.02
C THR A 481 -6.04 7.99 -5.47
N LEU A 482 -6.77 9.06 -5.76
CA LEU A 482 -6.23 10.33 -6.22
C LEU A 482 -6.29 11.38 -5.11
N SER A 483 -5.24 12.20 -4.99
CA SER A 483 -5.23 13.33 -4.06
C SER A 483 -6.15 14.47 -4.54
N VAL A 484 -7.16 14.82 -3.74
CA VAL A 484 -8.09 15.93 -4.04
C VAL A 484 -7.35 17.26 -4.11
N ARG A 485 -6.35 17.44 -3.24
CA ARG A 485 -5.53 18.65 -3.22
C ARG A 485 -4.83 18.86 -4.56
N VAL A 486 -4.20 17.82 -5.11
CA VAL A 486 -3.50 17.92 -6.40
C VAL A 486 -4.50 18.06 -7.55
N LEU A 487 -5.64 17.35 -7.48
CA LEU A 487 -6.74 17.48 -8.45
C LEU A 487 -7.23 18.94 -8.57
N ILE A 488 -7.27 19.71 -7.48
CA ILE A 488 -7.74 21.11 -7.49
C ILE A 488 -6.60 22.09 -7.83
N ILE A 489 -5.40 21.90 -7.25
CA ILE A 489 -4.29 22.85 -7.39
C ILE A 489 -3.81 22.96 -8.85
N ILE A 490 -3.67 21.85 -9.56
CA ILE A 490 -3.10 21.89 -10.92
C ILE A 490 -4.00 22.72 -11.87
N PRO A 491 -5.30 22.42 -12.04
CA PRO A 491 -6.18 23.21 -12.92
C PRO A 491 -6.31 24.67 -12.52
N THR A 492 -6.32 24.97 -11.21
CA THR A 492 -6.42 26.35 -10.71
C THR A 492 -5.16 27.16 -11.06
N ILE A 493 -3.96 26.58 -10.91
CA ILE A 493 -2.71 27.20 -11.36
C ILE A 493 -2.73 27.39 -12.88
N THR A 494 -3.17 26.39 -13.66
CA THR A 494 -3.27 26.51 -15.12
C THR A 494 -4.17 27.67 -15.53
N ALA A 495 -5.36 27.77 -14.92
CA ALA A 495 -6.31 28.85 -15.19
C ALA A 495 -5.74 30.23 -14.81
N ALA A 496 -5.06 30.33 -13.66
CA ALA A 496 -4.39 31.55 -13.24
C ALA A 496 -3.26 31.97 -14.20
N MET A 497 -2.44 31.01 -14.64
CA MET A 497 -1.37 31.26 -15.64
C MET A 497 -1.96 31.70 -16.98
N TYR A 498 -3.05 31.09 -17.43
CA TYR A 498 -3.75 31.48 -18.65
C TYR A 498 -4.28 32.92 -18.57
N LEU A 499 -4.91 33.28 -17.44
CA LEU A 499 -5.37 34.65 -17.19
C LEU A 499 -4.20 35.64 -17.18
N LEU A 500 -3.07 35.27 -16.56
CA LEU A 500 -1.88 36.12 -16.51
C LEU A 500 -1.31 36.36 -17.91
N VAL A 501 -1.17 35.31 -18.73
CA VAL A 501 -0.74 35.43 -20.13
C VAL A 501 -1.69 36.34 -20.91
N TYR A 502 -3.00 36.15 -20.75
CA TYR A 502 -4.00 36.98 -21.42
C TYR A 502 -3.86 38.46 -21.03
N VAL A 503 -3.71 38.77 -19.74
CA VAL A 503 -3.51 40.15 -19.26
C VAL A 503 -2.21 40.75 -19.79
N LEU A 504 -1.11 39.98 -19.81
CA LEU A 504 0.17 40.44 -20.35
C LEU A 504 0.11 40.69 -21.87
N LEU A 505 -0.58 39.81 -22.62
CA LEU A 505 -0.80 40.00 -24.06
C LEU A 505 -1.68 41.23 -24.34
N TRP A 506 -2.72 41.44 -23.53
CA TRP A 506 -3.55 42.62 -23.62
C TRP A 506 -2.77 43.91 -23.30
N LEU A 507 -1.94 43.88 -22.25
CA LEU A 507 -1.11 45.01 -21.84
C LEU A 507 -0.05 45.34 -22.91
N THR A 508 0.65 44.33 -23.44
CA THR A 508 1.62 44.52 -24.52
C THR A 508 0.97 45.11 -25.77
N LYS A 509 -0.20 44.62 -26.17
CA LYS A 509 -0.94 45.20 -27.30
C LYS A 509 -1.27 46.68 -27.07
N ARG A 510 -1.82 47.00 -25.90
CA ARG A 510 -2.18 48.39 -25.56
C ARG A 510 -0.97 49.34 -25.52
N LEU A 511 0.18 48.84 -25.10
CA LEU A 511 1.42 49.64 -25.04
C LEU A 511 2.09 49.81 -26.42
N THR A 512 1.81 48.91 -27.37
CA THR A 512 2.44 48.91 -28.71
C THR A 512 1.59 49.62 -29.77
N GLU A 513 0.27 49.65 -29.64
CA GLU A 513 -0.66 50.40 -30.51
C GLU A 513 -0.22 51.86 -30.80
N PRO A 514 0.19 52.70 -29.83
CA PRO A 514 0.57 54.09 -30.12
C PRO A 514 1.85 54.24 -30.98
N LEU A 515 2.70 53.21 -31.09
CA LEU A 515 3.91 53.26 -31.93
C LEU A 515 3.64 52.90 -33.38
N GLU A 516 2.65 52.06 -33.67
CA GLU A 516 2.30 51.74 -35.05
C GLU A 516 1.75 53.00 -35.76
N ASP A 517 0.99 53.83 -35.04
CA ASP A 517 0.48 55.11 -35.55
C ASP A 517 1.59 56.14 -35.82
N GLU A 518 2.66 56.16 -35.01
CA GLU A 518 3.80 57.07 -35.20
C GLU A 518 4.74 56.61 -36.33
N VAL A 519 4.82 55.30 -36.59
CA VAL A 519 5.59 54.75 -37.72
C VAL A 519 4.84 54.91 -39.03
N LEU A 520 3.52 54.74 -39.05
CA LEU A 520 2.70 54.87 -40.27
C LEU A 520 2.55 56.32 -40.74
N THR A 521 2.60 57.29 -39.82
CA THR A 521 2.54 58.72 -40.15
C THR A 521 3.87 59.28 -40.67
N ASN A 522 5.00 58.60 -40.42
CA ASN A 522 6.33 59.00 -40.87
C ASN A 522 6.80 58.31 -42.16
N ILE A 523 5.93 57.57 -42.87
CA ILE A 523 6.26 57.04 -44.20
C ILE A 523 6.07 58.15 -45.23
N PRO A 524 7.15 58.71 -45.83
CA PRO A 524 7.00 59.71 -46.87
C PRO A 524 6.24 59.09 -48.06
N PRO A 525 5.32 59.83 -48.71
CA PRO A 525 4.57 59.30 -49.84
C PRO A 525 5.53 58.82 -50.93
N PRO A 526 5.21 57.73 -51.65
CA PRO A 526 6.07 57.19 -52.69
C PRO A 526 6.38 58.29 -53.70
N SER A 527 7.66 58.61 -53.83
CA SER A 527 8.15 59.58 -54.80
C SER A 527 7.76 59.10 -56.19
N THR A 528 6.79 59.81 -56.77
CA THR A 528 6.42 59.66 -58.16
C THR A 528 7.61 60.10 -59.01
N THR A 529 7.84 59.42 -60.14
CA THR A 529 8.84 59.70 -61.19
C THR A 529 10.32 59.42 -60.90
N ALA A 530 10.75 58.17 -61.14
CA ALA A 530 12.06 57.90 -61.72
C ALA A 530 11.86 57.67 -63.24
N GLN A 531 12.19 58.68 -64.05
CA GLN A 531 12.27 58.55 -65.50
C GLN A 531 13.36 57.54 -65.87
N LEU A 532 13.02 56.60 -66.77
CA LEU A 532 13.97 55.73 -67.46
C LEU A 532 15.06 56.57 -68.15
N GLN A 533 16.32 56.38 -67.75
CA GLN A 533 17.46 56.61 -68.63
C GLN A 533 17.79 55.30 -69.38
N PRO A 534 17.89 55.30 -70.71
CA PRO A 534 18.26 54.12 -71.47
C PRO A 534 19.76 53.84 -71.34
N GLN A 535 20.11 52.62 -70.90
CA GLN A 535 21.48 52.12 -70.90
C GLN A 535 22.01 51.93 -72.33
N PRO A 536 23.28 52.31 -72.62
CA PRO A 536 23.94 51.97 -73.87
C PRO A 536 24.38 50.50 -73.88
N ARG A 537 24.03 49.80 -74.97
CA ARG A 537 24.55 48.48 -75.33
C ARG A 537 26.05 48.56 -75.60
N THR A 538 26.87 47.87 -74.81
CA THR A 538 28.23 47.48 -75.19
C THR A 538 28.30 45.98 -75.48
N ARG A 539 28.91 45.70 -76.63
CA ARG A 539 29.08 44.40 -77.30
C ARG A 539 30.01 43.47 -76.53
N ALA A 540 29.65 42.19 -76.48
CA ALA A 540 30.58 41.10 -76.25
C ALA A 540 31.33 40.77 -77.55
N ALA A 541 32.63 40.52 -77.45
CA ALA A 541 33.46 39.89 -78.48
C ALA A 541 34.22 38.73 -77.84
N ALA A 542 34.11 37.58 -78.50
CA ALA A 542 34.89 36.33 -78.42
C ALA A 542 35.03 35.65 -77.05
#